data_AF-A0A256XME8-F1
#
_entry.id   AF-A0A256XME8-F1
#
_cell.length_a   1.000
_cell.length_b   1.000
_cell.length_c   1.000
_cell.angle_alpha   90.00
_cell.angle_beta   90.00
_cell.angle_gamma   90.00
#
_symmetry.space_group_name_H-M   'P 1'
#
loop_
_entity.id
_entity.type
_entity.pdbx_description
1 polymer ?
#
loop_
_entity_poly.entity_id
_entity_poly.type
_entity_poly.pdbx_seq_one_letter_code
_entity_poly.pdbx_strand_id
1 'polypeptide(L)'
;MNNDTHWYIKATRFAQNHFSWLNRNDSKDNSYFTEEYIQTLRFSGLDVTKNNILTLSYMVAFLSFIILFSFDSSIIVLYYSSKMNIDLLTIFLLMTSTIFLPLIFMNLIASYPKVYVQYIKIHSLGDIPEILSYLVMYLKLVPNLENSVKFAARESSTTLSKDLRKMLWDMEIRIHHGIHDGLTAFANQWGSWSDHLKRALHLIRSSIDESDESQRIITLNKALDVGLEGTRDLMHEYAEKLHQPTLVIYSIGIMIPLAIIAMLPAAGLIGLQITIFQIFILYDILLPLFLFLYIRKILMLRPATFNPPSIPTNHPDLKKINRKKHFIIAVFIGIICSAPGFLSLLLPSFFLLKSSFLSQLHEIIPLSLLIIWGFSLSFAYYAYMVYHPVKKIRDSIKQMETEFSDALYIMGKRISEEKSPEESFHYTSSMMKGSDIAQLFSHTAYNLSAIQTNVYDALFSKEYGSLKYIYSDRIHSILRLFVEGIKKSQKSVSISIIKLADHLKDLQQVEKKISETLSELTSTLKATGR
;
A
#
# COMPACT_ATOMS: atom_id res chain seq x y z
N MET A 1 -14.89 -4.40 10.63
CA MET A 1 -14.97 -4.64 9.17
C MET A 1 -15.97 -5.77 8.93
N ASN A 2 -16.55 -5.88 7.73
CA ASN A 2 -17.12 -7.15 7.29
C ASN A 2 -15.91 -8.07 6.99
N ASN A 3 -15.48 -8.84 7.99
CA ASN A 3 -14.24 -9.63 8.01
C ASN A 3 -14.17 -10.69 6.89
N ASP A 4 -15.27 -10.94 6.17
CA ASP A 4 -15.37 -11.87 5.05
C ASP A 4 -14.60 -11.48 3.78
N THR A 5 -14.04 -10.28 3.70
CA THR A 5 -13.38 -9.79 2.48
C THR A 5 -11.88 -10.09 2.42
N HIS A 6 -11.21 -10.35 3.54
CA HIS A 6 -9.76 -10.52 3.58
C HIS A 6 -9.34 -11.84 2.90
N TRP A 7 -8.35 -11.78 2.00
CA TRP A 7 -7.92 -12.94 1.21
C TRP A 7 -7.46 -14.12 2.07
N TYR A 8 -6.79 -13.84 3.19
CA TYR A 8 -6.31 -14.86 4.12
C TYR A 8 -7.47 -15.63 4.79
N ILE A 9 -8.57 -14.94 5.10
CA ILE A 9 -9.77 -15.57 5.68
C ILE A 9 -10.44 -16.46 4.63
N LYS A 10 -10.53 -16.00 3.38
CA LYS A 10 -11.06 -16.82 2.27
C LYS A 10 -10.19 -18.05 2.00
N ALA A 11 -8.87 -17.87 2.02
CA ALA A 11 -7.92 -18.95 1.79
C ALA A 11 -7.98 -20.01 2.91
N THR A 12 -8.05 -19.58 4.18
CA THR A 12 -8.20 -20.50 5.31
C THR A 12 -9.53 -21.27 5.27
N ARG A 13 -10.65 -20.62 4.93
CA ARG A 13 -11.93 -21.31 4.73
C ARG A 13 -11.88 -22.31 3.57
N PHE A 14 -11.26 -21.93 2.46
CA PHE A 14 -11.09 -22.82 1.32
C PHE A 14 -10.25 -24.05 1.67
N ALA A 15 -9.13 -23.84 2.38
CA ALA A 15 -8.27 -24.91 2.87
C ALA A 15 -9.00 -25.84 3.84
N GLN A 16 -9.78 -25.28 4.77
CA GLN A 16 -10.57 -26.06 5.70
C GLN A 16 -11.62 -26.93 4.99
N ASN A 17 -12.26 -26.42 3.94
CA ASN A 17 -13.29 -27.17 3.20
C ASN A 17 -12.71 -28.32 2.35
N HIS A 18 -11.56 -28.12 1.69
CA HIS A 18 -11.03 -29.08 0.73
C HIS A 18 -9.88 -29.95 1.27
N PHE A 19 -9.18 -29.47 2.30
CA PHE A 19 -7.93 -30.05 2.79
C PHE A 19 -7.95 -30.31 4.31
N SER A 20 -9.13 -30.40 4.93
CA SER A 20 -9.26 -30.74 6.36
C SER A 20 -8.61 -32.08 6.74
N TRP A 21 -8.43 -33.00 5.79
CA TRP A 21 -7.74 -34.27 6.06
C TRP A 21 -6.27 -34.09 6.45
N LEU A 22 -5.61 -33.00 6.02
CA LEU A 22 -4.19 -32.74 6.28
C LEU A 22 -3.91 -32.43 7.76
N ASN A 23 -4.91 -31.98 8.51
CA ASN A 23 -4.77 -31.65 9.93
C ASN A 23 -5.85 -32.34 10.77
N ARG A 24 -5.80 -33.67 10.80
CA ARG A 24 -6.82 -34.51 11.45
C ARG A 24 -6.65 -34.68 12.97
N ASN A 25 -5.52 -34.23 13.54
CA ASN A 25 -5.21 -34.35 14.97
C ASN A 25 -5.23 -32.98 15.66
N ASP A 26 -6.32 -32.68 16.35
CA ASP A 26 -6.53 -31.43 17.10
C ASP A 26 -5.67 -31.27 18.37
N SER A 27 -4.81 -32.25 18.72
CA SER A 27 -4.38 -32.42 20.13
C SER A 27 -2.88 -32.45 20.42
N LYS A 28 -1.96 -32.29 19.45
CA LYS A 28 -0.52 -32.36 19.76
C LYS A 28 0.26 -31.16 19.24
N ASP A 29 0.87 -30.45 20.20
CA ASP A 29 1.80 -29.33 20.10
C ASP A 29 1.25 -27.92 19.82
N ASN A 30 0.75 -27.32 20.91
CA ASN A 30 0.60 -25.87 21.07
C ASN A 30 1.93 -25.11 21.17
N SER A 31 3.09 -25.75 20.96
CA SER A 31 4.42 -25.13 21.17
C SER A 31 4.71 -23.95 20.23
N TYR A 32 4.15 -23.96 19.02
CA TYR A 32 4.32 -22.87 18.05
C TYR A 32 3.46 -21.63 18.37
N PHE A 33 2.35 -21.79 19.09
CA PHE A 33 1.40 -20.72 19.40
C PHE A 33 1.56 -20.23 20.84
N THR A 34 2.60 -19.43 21.07
CA THR A 34 2.82 -18.69 22.34
C THR A 34 1.63 -17.79 22.69
N GLU A 35 1.43 -17.45 23.96
CA GLU A 35 0.38 -16.49 24.39
C GLU A 35 0.45 -15.16 23.64
N GLU A 36 1.66 -14.68 23.34
CA GLU A 36 1.90 -13.48 22.53
C GLU A 36 1.28 -13.60 21.13
N TYR A 37 1.31 -14.80 20.51
CA TYR A 37 0.66 -15.03 19.22
C TYR A 37 -0.86 -14.95 19.31
N ILE A 38 -1.44 -15.40 20.42
CA ILE A 38 -2.89 -15.35 20.64
C ILE A 38 -3.35 -13.91 20.82
N GLN A 39 -2.59 -13.10 21.56
CA GLN A 39 -2.84 -11.66 21.68
C GLN A 39 -2.71 -10.96 20.32
N THR A 40 -1.70 -11.35 19.54
CA THR A 40 -1.49 -10.87 18.17
C THR A 40 -2.69 -11.21 17.28
N LEU A 41 -3.21 -12.44 17.33
CA LEU A 41 -4.41 -12.83 16.59
C LEU A 41 -5.64 -11.99 16.98
N ARG A 42 -5.86 -11.76 18.29
CA ARG A 42 -6.97 -10.90 18.76
C ARG A 42 -6.85 -9.47 18.24
N PHE A 43 -5.63 -8.92 18.22
CA PHE A 43 -5.38 -7.59 17.70
C PHE A 43 -5.52 -7.51 16.17
N SER A 44 -5.19 -8.59 15.45
CA SER A 44 -5.26 -8.63 13.98
C SER A 44 -6.68 -8.43 13.44
N GLY A 45 -7.71 -8.67 14.25
CA GLY A 45 -9.11 -8.70 13.81
C GLY A 45 -9.41 -9.78 12.77
N LEU A 46 -8.48 -10.71 12.52
CA LEU A 46 -8.69 -11.87 11.68
C LEU A 46 -9.44 -12.93 12.47
N ASP A 47 -10.69 -13.21 12.09
CA ASP A 47 -11.51 -14.27 12.70
C ASP A 47 -11.04 -15.66 12.25
N VAL A 48 -9.82 -16.04 12.66
CA VAL A 48 -9.14 -17.27 12.22
C VAL A 48 -8.64 -18.04 13.44
N THR A 49 -8.96 -19.33 13.51
CA THR A 49 -8.49 -20.22 14.57
C THR A 49 -7.09 -20.77 14.28
N LYS A 50 -6.41 -21.27 15.32
CA LYS A 50 -5.10 -21.94 15.19
C LYS A 50 -5.11 -23.06 14.15
N ASN A 51 -6.15 -23.89 14.19
CA ASN A 51 -6.30 -25.02 13.26
C ASN A 51 -6.41 -24.53 11.80
N ASN A 52 -7.20 -23.47 11.56
CA ASN A 52 -7.36 -22.91 10.23
C ASN A 52 -6.03 -22.40 9.63
N ILE A 53 -5.16 -21.81 10.44
CA ILE A 53 -3.83 -21.35 10.00
C ILE A 53 -2.96 -22.55 9.61
N LEU A 54 -2.92 -23.58 10.44
CA LEU A 54 -2.13 -24.80 10.16
C LEU A 54 -2.62 -25.52 8.91
N THR A 55 -3.94 -25.70 8.74
CA THR A 55 -4.50 -26.34 7.53
C THR A 55 -4.11 -25.59 6.25
N LEU A 56 -4.11 -24.25 6.28
CA LEU A 56 -3.71 -23.45 5.13
C LEU A 56 -2.21 -23.60 4.85
N SER A 57 -1.37 -23.56 5.89
CA SER A 57 0.07 -23.76 5.77
C SER A 57 0.41 -25.12 5.17
N TYR A 58 -0.23 -26.21 5.62
CA TYR A 58 -0.02 -27.54 5.06
C TYR A 58 -0.56 -27.68 3.63
N MET A 59 -1.71 -27.09 3.32
CA MET A 59 -2.25 -27.08 1.95
C MET A 59 -1.27 -26.42 0.97
N VAL A 60 -0.70 -25.26 1.32
CA VAL A 60 0.25 -24.58 0.43
C VAL A 60 1.57 -25.32 0.33
N ALA A 61 2.06 -25.92 1.42
CA ALA A 61 3.23 -26.79 1.36
C ALA A 61 2.98 -27.97 0.39
N PHE A 62 1.82 -28.62 0.49
CA PHE A 62 1.45 -29.74 -0.37
C PHE A 62 1.32 -29.33 -1.85
N LEU A 63 0.61 -28.22 -2.14
CA LEU A 63 0.46 -27.73 -3.51
C LEU A 63 1.79 -27.28 -4.12
N SER A 64 2.62 -26.56 -3.36
CA SER A 64 3.94 -26.14 -3.83
C SER A 64 4.86 -27.33 -4.09
N PHE A 65 4.80 -28.36 -3.24
CA PHE A 65 5.51 -29.62 -3.46
C PHE A 65 5.09 -30.29 -4.78
N ILE A 66 3.78 -30.41 -5.05
CA ILE A 66 3.29 -31.01 -6.30
C ILE A 66 3.75 -30.22 -7.53
N ILE A 67 3.69 -28.88 -7.47
CA ILE A 67 4.10 -28.02 -8.58
C ILE A 67 5.60 -28.17 -8.86
N LEU A 68 6.43 -28.11 -7.82
CA LEU A 68 7.87 -28.27 -7.96
C LEU A 68 8.23 -29.68 -8.44
N PHE A 69 7.61 -30.71 -7.88
CA PHE A 69 7.82 -32.09 -8.32
C PHE A 69 7.45 -32.30 -9.80
N SER A 70 6.34 -31.70 -10.24
CA SER A 70 5.93 -31.75 -11.66
C SER A 70 6.91 -31.00 -12.56
N PHE A 71 7.45 -29.87 -12.09
CA PHE A 71 8.45 -29.09 -12.82
C PHE A 71 9.77 -29.86 -12.93
N ASP A 72 10.25 -30.42 -11.83
CA ASP A 72 11.48 -31.23 -11.79
C ASP A 72 11.36 -32.47 -12.68
N SER A 73 10.20 -33.14 -12.63
CA SER A 73 9.91 -34.27 -13.53
C SER A 73 9.94 -33.84 -15.00
N SER A 74 9.44 -32.64 -15.35
CA SER A 74 9.46 -32.14 -16.73
C SER A 74 10.89 -31.88 -17.22
N ILE A 75 11.75 -31.35 -16.34
CA ILE A 75 13.17 -31.12 -16.63
C ILE A 75 13.87 -32.44 -16.90
N ILE A 76 13.64 -33.45 -16.05
CA ILE A 76 14.25 -34.79 -16.23
C ILE A 76 13.82 -35.42 -17.56
N VAL A 77 12.54 -35.30 -17.93
CA VAL A 77 12.03 -35.78 -19.22
C VAL A 77 12.68 -35.05 -20.41
N LEU A 78 12.88 -33.73 -20.32
CA LEU A 78 13.56 -32.95 -21.36
C LEU A 78 15.02 -33.39 -21.53
N TYR A 79 15.74 -33.62 -20.43
CA TYR A 79 17.12 -34.13 -20.48
C TYR A 79 17.21 -35.50 -21.13
N TYR A 80 16.29 -36.40 -20.76
CA TYR A 80 16.20 -37.72 -21.37
C TYR A 80 15.92 -37.63 -22.89
N SER A 81 14.99 -36.75 -23.30
CA SER A 81 14.66 -36.53 -24.70
C SER A 81 15.81 -35.89 -25.49
N SER A 82 16.61 -35.03 -24.86
CA SER A 82 17.74 -34.35 -25.51
C SER A 82 19.02 -35.19 -25.55
N LYS A 83 19.02 -36.42 -25.00
CA LYS A 83 20.21 -37.28 -24.82
C LYS A 83 21.38 -36.57 -24.12
N MET A 84 21.10 -35.58 -23.28
CA MET A 84 22.11 -34.89 -22.49
C MET A 84 22.29 -35.61 -21.17
N ASN A 85 23.54 -35.81 -20.74
CA ASN A 85 23.82 -36.35 -19.42
C ASN A 85 23.39 -35.35 -18.35
N ILE A 86 22.66 -35.83 -17.35
CA ILE A 86 22.26 -35.03 -16.19
C ILE A 86 23.44 -35.01 -15.21
N ASP A 87 23.92 -33.82 -14.88
CA ASP A 87 24.97 -33.63 -13.89
C ASP A 87 24.44 -33.91 -12.47
N LEU A 88 25.25 -34.54 -11.60
CA LEU A 88 24.89 -34.87 -10.23
C LEU A 88 24.43 -33.62 -9.45
N LEU A 89 25.08 -32.48 -9.72
CA LEU A 89 24.75 -31.21 -9.07
C LEU A 89 23.35 -30.72 -9.47
N THR A 90 22.91 -30.95 -10.71
CA THR A 90 21.56 -30.58 -11.13
C THR A 90 20.48 -31.41 -10.43
N ILE A 91 20.70 -32.72 -10.28
CA ILE A 91 19.77 -33.61 -9.55
C ILE A 91 19.68 -33.18 -8.08
N PHE A 92 20.83 -32.87 -7.47
CA PHE A 92 20.88 -32.39 -6.08
C PHE A 92 20.12 -31.08 -5.91
N LEU A 93 20.28 -30.13 -6.84
CA LEU A 93 19.62 -28.83 -6.79
C LEU A 93 18.09 -28.96 -6.96
N LEU A 94 17.64 -29.82 -7.88
CA LEU A 94 16.21 -30.12 -8.04
C LEU A 94 15.63 -30.69 -6.74
N MET A 95 16.20 -31.79 -6.22
CA MET A 95 15.74 -32.45 -4.99
C MET A 95 15.72 -31.52 -3.77
N THR A 96 16.77 -30.73 -3.59
CA THR A 96 16.82 -29.76 -2.49
C THR A 96 15.74 -28.69 -2.65
N SER A 97 15.52 -28.17 -3.86
CA SER A 97 14.47 -27.20 -4.10
C SER A 97 13.07 -27.75 -3.82
N THR A 98 12.78 -29.00 -4.22
CA THR A 98 11.47 -29.65 -4.00
C THR A 98 11.16 -29.82 -2.52
N ILE A 99 12.17 -30.00 -1.68
CA ILE A 99 11.98 -30.20 -0.23
C ILE A 99 11.99 -28.88 0.53
N PHE A 100 12.96 -27.99 0.27
CA PHE A 100 13.15 -26.78 1.06
C PHE A 100 12.12 -25.68 0.74
N LEU A 101 11.76 -25.46 -0.53
CA LEU A 101 10.83 -24.39 -0.90
C LEU A 101 9.43 -24.57 -0.30
N PRO A 102 8.82 -25.77 -0.30
CA PRO A 102 7.52 -25.97 0.37
C PRO A 102 7.55 -25.68 1.86
N LEU A 103 8.65 -26.03 2.55
CA LEU A 103 8.82 -25.73 3.97
C LEU A 103 8.94 -24.23 4.23
N ILE A 104 9.65 -23.51 3.35
CA ILE A 104 9.73 -22.05 3.40
C ILE A 104 8.34 -21.44 3.21
N PHE A 105 7.57 -21.87 2.21
CA PHE A 105 6.22 -21.38 1.98
C PHE A 105 5.27 -21.67 3.16
N MET A 106 5.38 -22.86 3.76
CA MET A 106 4.64 -23.22 4.96
C MET A 106 4.89 -22.22 6.10
N ASN A 107 6.15 -21.91 6.37
CA ASN A 107 6.56 -20.98 7.43
C ASN A 107 6.11 -19.54 7.13
N LEU A 108 6.22 -19.08 5.88
CA LEU A 108 5.75 -17.75 5.47
C LEU A 108 4.25 -17.57 5.73
N ILE A 109 3.43 -18.60 5.47
CA ILE A 109 1.98 -18.56 5.71
C ILE A 109 1.64 -18.66 7.20
N ALA A 110 2.37 -19.46 7.97
CA ALA A 110 2.16 -19.60 9.40
C ALA A 110 2.55 -18.31 10.16
N SER A 111 3.59 -17.63 9.70
CA SER A 111 4.06 -16.36 10.25
C SER A 111 3.28 -15.14 9.73
N TYR A 112 2.41 -15.31 8.73
CA TYR A 112 1.66 -14.21 8.13
C TYR A 112 0.86 -13.37 9.14
N PRO A 113 0.11 -13.93 10.12
CA PRO A 113 -0.63 -13.12 11.09
C PRO A 113 0.27 -12.22 11.94
N LYS A 114 1.48 -12.69 12.33
CA LYS A 114 2.47 -11.86 13.05
C LYS A 114 2.91 -10.67 12.20
N VAL A 115 3.29 -10.94 10.95
CA VAL A 115 3.73 -9.91 10.00
C VAL A 115 2.59 -8.93 9.71
N TYR A 116 1.37 -9.43 9.56
CA TYR A 116 0.18 -8.61 9.31
C TYR A 116 -0.14 -7.67 10.48
N VAL A 117 0.02 -8.12 11.72
CA VAL A 117 -0.17 -7.26 12.89
C VAL A 117 0.92 -6.22 13.00
N GLN A 118 2.18 -6.58 12.76
CA GLN A 118 3.26 -5.59 12.71
C GLN A 118 3.00 -4.54 11.63
N TYR A 119 2.54 -4.98 10.46
CA TYR A 119 2.10 -4.10 9.38
C TYR A 119 0.98 -3.16 9.84
N ILE A 120 -0.12 -3.68 10.44
CA ILE A 120 -1.21 -2.85 10.95
C ILE A 120 -0.69 -1.84 11.98
N LYS A 121 0.16 -2.25 12.91
CA LYS A 121 0.69 -1.36 13.96
C LYS A 121 1.45 -0.19 13.34
N ILE A 122 2.47 -0.49 12.51
CA ILE A 122 3.30 0.55 11.86
C ILE A 122 2.44 1.45 10.98
N HIS A 123 1.51 0.87 10.24
CA HIS A 123 0.60 1.60 9.36
C HIS A 123 -0.36 2.50 10.14
N SER A 124 -0.90 2.03 11.27
CA SER A 124 -1.78 2.81 12.14
C SER A 124 -1.04 3.94 12.84
N LEU A 125 0.25 3.77 13.13
CA LEU A 125 1.11 4.85 13.62
C LEU A 125 1.30 5.94 12.55
N GLY A 126 1.39 5.56 11.28
CA GLY A 126 1.38 6.49 10.15
C GLY A 126 0.07 7.26 9.96
N ASP A 127 -1.04 6.75 10.49
CA ASP A 127 -2.36 7.39 10.47
C ASP A 127 -2.53 8.45 11.60
N ILE A 128 -1.60 8.53 12.56
CA ILE A 128 -1.67 9.45 13.73
C ILE A 128 -1.86 10.92 13.33
N PRO A 129 -1.04 11.49 12.40
CA PRO A 129 -1.20 12.89 12.00
C PRO A 129 -2.59 13.22 11.50
N GLU A 130 -3.21 12.32 10.73
CA GLU A 130 -4.54 12.52 10.15
C GLU A 130 -5.60 12.59 11.25
N ILE A 131 -5.60 11.61 12.16
CA ILE A 131 -6.56 11.54 13.26
C ILE A 131 -6.40 12.71 14.23
N LEU A 132 -5.16 12.99 14.66
CA LEU A 132 -4.90 14.11 15.55
C LEU A 132 -5.27 15.44 14.90
N SER A 133 -5.01 15.58 13.59
CA SER A 133 -5.45 16.73 12.83
C SER A 133 -6.98 16.83 12.94
N TYR A 134 -7.77 15.85 12.50
CA TYR A 134 -9.24 15.94 12.58
C TYR A 134 -9.77 16.24 13.98
N LEU A 135 -9.17 15.66 15.03
CA LEU A 135 -9.54 15.97 16.41
C LEU A 135 -9.30 17.44 16.75
N VAL A 136 -8.07 17.92 16.53
CA VAL A 136 -7.64 19.30 16.82
C VAL A 136 -8.41 20.31 15.98
N MET A 137 -8.62 20.00 14.70
CA MET A 137 -9.36 20.81 13.75
C MET A 137 -10.81 21.01 14.19
N TYR A 138 -11.48 19.93 14.58
CA TYR A 138 -12.85 20.01 15.11
C TYR A 138 -12.88 20.81 16.41
N LEU A 139 -11.95 20.57 17.34
CA LEU A 139 -11.92 21.24 18.64
C LEU A 139 -11.63 22.74 18.57
N LYS A 140 -10.88 23.18 17.55
CA LYS A 140 -10.69 24.60 17.27
C LYS A 140 -11.98 25.31 16.87
N LEU A 141 -12.90 24.58 16.20
CA LEU A 141 -14.21 25.09 15.79
C LEU A 141 -15.27 24.94 16.90
N VAL A 142 -15.25 23.80 17.59
CA VAL A 142 -16.27 23.41 18.56
C VAL A 142 -15.59 22.72 19.74
N PRO A 143 -15.56 23.31 20.94
CA PRO A 143 -14.89 22.76 22.11
C PRO A 143 -15.70 21.61 22.75
N ASN A 144 -15.87 20.52 22.01
CA ASN A 144 -16.57 19.31 22.47
C ASN A 144 -15.78 18.06 22.05
N LEU A 145 -15.25 17.34 23.05
CA LEU A 145 -14.41 16.16 22.82
C LEU A 145 -15.16 15.04 22.11
N GLU A 146 -16.39 14.79 22.52
CA GLU A 146 -17.19 13.67 22.04
C GLU A 146 -17.52 13.83 20.56
N ASN A 147 -17.96 15.02 20.16
CA ASN A 147 -18.24 15.34 18.77
C ASN A 147 -16.96 15.36 17.92
N SER A 148 -15.84 15.82 18.48
CA SER A 148 -14.53 15.77 17.82
C SER A 148 -14.11 14.33 17.52
N VAL A 149 -14.21 13.45 18.51
CA VAL A 149 -13.89 12.02 18.34
C VAL A 149 -14.87 11.35 17.38
N LYS A 150 -16.18 11.63 17.49
CA LYS A 150 -17.20 11.15 16.54
C LYS A 150 -16.91 11.60 15.11
N PHE A 151 -16.48 12.85 14.94
CA PHE A 151 -16.09 13.40 13.65
C PHE A 151 -14.88 12.66 13.08
N ALA A 152 -13.77 12.57 13.83
CA ALA A 152 -12.56 11.88 13.38
C ALA A 152 -12.81 10.39 13.05
N ALA A 153 -13.61 9.72 13.87
CA ALA A 153 -14.01 8.33 13.70
C ALA A 153 -14.90 8.09 12.47
N ARG A 154 -15.69 9.09 12.06
CA ARG A 154 -16.59 9.01 10.90
C ARG A 154 -15.88 9.33 9.59
N GLU A 155 -15.04 10.36 9.59
CA GLU A 155 -14.48 10.90 8.36
C GLU A 155 -13.18 10.21 7.93
N SER A 156 -12.41 9.66 8.87
CA SER A 156 -11.21 8.90 8.51
C SER A 156 -11.53 7.44 8.22
N SER A 157 -10.99 6.91 7.12
CA SER A 157 -11.11 5.49 6.74
C SER A 157 -9.98 4.60 7.28
N THR A 158 -9.04 5.21 8.02
CA THR A 158 -7.82 4.61 8.57
C THR A 158 -8.07 3.48 9.58
N THR A 159 -6.99 2.77 9.94
CA THR A 159 -7.11 1.70 10.93
C THR A 159 -7.33 2.27 12.33
N LEU A 160 -6.63 3.36 12.67
CA LEU A 160 -6.78 4.05 13.96
C LEU A 160 -8.21 4.59 14.16
N SER A 161 -8.87 5.08 13.09
CA SER A 161 -10.28 5.48 13.11
C SER A 161 -11.24 4.35 13.49
N LYS A 162 -10.93 3.10 13.09
CA LYS A 162 -11.77 1.94 13.46
C LYS A 162 -11.69 1.66 14.94
N ASP A 163 -10.51 1.81 15.54
CA ASP A 163 -10.33 1.65 16.97
C ASP A 163 -10.96 2.81 17.76
N LEU A 164 -10.98 4.03 17.20
CA LEU A 164 -11.81 5.12 17.75
C LEU A 164 -13.31 4.78 17.69
N ARG A 165 -13.80 4.21 16.58
CA ARG A 165 -15.20 3.74 16.49
C ARG A 165 -15.51 2.65 17.51
N LYS A 166 -14.57 1.72 17.72
CA LYS A 166 -14.69 0.69 18.75
C LYS A 166 -14.74 1.32 20.15
N MET A 167 -13.86 2.27 20.45
CA MET A 167 -13.88 3.00 21.72
C MET A 167 -15.21 3.75 21.93
N LEU A 168 -15.73 4.40 20.89
CA LEU A 168 -17.05 5.05 20.92
C LEU A 168 -18.19 4.03 21.18
N TRP A 169 -18.11 2.86 20.56
CA TRP A 169 -19.04 1.76 20.81
C TRP A 169 -18.94 1.26 22.26
N ASP A 170 -17.73 1.02 22.76
CA ASP A 170 -17.45 0.56 24.13
C ASP A 170 -17.97 1.57 25.18
N MET A 171 -17.91 2.87 24.87
CA MET A 171 -18.55 3.92 25.66
C MET A 171 -20.09 3.83 25.62
N GLU A 172 -20.69 3.61 24.45
CA GLU A 172 -22.16 3.50 24.30
C GLU A 172 -22.72 2.29 25.08
N ILE A 173 -21.99 1.16 25.10
CA ILE A 173 -22.33 -0.01 25.92
C ILE A 173 -21.86 0.10 27.38
N ARG A 174 -21.42 1.28 27.81
CA ARG A 174 -21.02 1.63 29.18
C ARG A 174 -19.87 0.80 29.76
N ILE A 175 -18.95 0.32 28.92
CA ILE A 175 -17.65 -0.19 29.39
C ILE A 175 -16.81 0.96 29.94
N HIS A 176 -16.91 2.14 29.32
CA HIS A 176 -16.27 3.37 29.77
C HIS A 176 -17.29 4.35 30.35
N HIS A 177 -16.90 5.09 31.39
CA HIS A 177 -17.80 6.02 32.09
C HIS A 177 -18.09 7.32 31.31
N GLY A 178 -17.40 7.55 30.19
CA GLY A 178 -17.60 8.71 29.31
C GLY A 178 -16.41 8.93 28.39
N ILE A 179 -16.46 10.00 27.59
CA ILE A 179 -15.43 10.27 26.56
C ILE A 179 -14.04 10.49 27.14
N HIS A 180 -13.92 11.11 28.33
CA HIS A 180 -12.62 11.32 28.98
C HIS A 180 -11.96 10.01 29.41
N ASP A 181 -12.75 9.08 29.96
CA ASP A 181 -12.29 7.76 30.39
C ASP A 181 -11.95 6.89 29.19
N GLY A 182 -12.85 6.82 28.21
CA GLY A 182 -12.63 6.09 26.95
C GLY A 182 -11.39 6.58 26.20
N LEU A 183 -11.20 7.90 26.07
CA LEU A 183 -10.02 8.46 25.42
C LEU A 183 -8.72 8.16 26.19
N THR A 184 -8.80 8.05 27.51
CA THR A 184 -7.64 7.69 28.35
C THR A 184 -7.30 6.21 28.21
N ALA A 185 -8.29 5.33 28.19
CA ALA A 185 -8.10 3.92 27.91
C ALA A 185 -7.48 3.71 26.53
N PHE A 186 -8.00 4.42 25.52
CA PHE A 186 -7.45 4.42 24.16
C PHE A 186 -6.01 4.93 24.11
N ALA A 187 -5.72 6.07 24.78
CA ALA A 187 -4.38 6.63 24.86
C ALA A 187 -3.38 5.69 25.57
N ASN A 188 -3.81 4.96 26.59
CA ASN A 188 -2.96 3.98 27.27
C ASN A 188 -2.71 2.73 26.43
N GLN A 189 -3.74 2.23 25.74
CA GLN A 189 -3.61 1.09 24.82
C GLN A 189 -2.57 1.39 23.73
N TRP A 190 -2.73 2.54 23.06
CA TRP A 190 -1.83 2.97 21.99
C TRP A 190 -0.51 3.55 22.49
N GLY A 191 -0.45 4.03 23.73
CA GLY A 191 0.76 4.53 24.38
C GLY A 191 1.85 3.47 24.54
N SER A 192 1.48 2.18 24.52
CA SER A 192 2.44 1.08 24.48
C SER A 192 3.27 1.03 23.18
N TRP A 193 2.77 1.66 22.10
CA TRP A 193 3.42 1.68 20.78
C TRP A 193 3.87 3.08 20.36
N SER A 194 3.20 4.13 20.84
CA SER A 194 3.62 5.51 20.62
C SER A 194 3.31 6.37 21.83
N ASP A 195 4.36 6.70 22.58
CA ASP A 195 4.28 7.65 23.70
C ASP A 195 3.87 9.06 23.21
N HIS A 196 4.27 9.42 22.00
CA HIS A 196 3.86 10.67 21.35
C HIS A 196 2.34 10.77 21.16
N LEU A 197 1.69 9.71 20.67
CA LEU A 197 0.24 9.68 20.54
C LEU A 197 -0.45 9.79 21.89
N LYS A 198 0.04 9.07 22.91
CA LYS A 198 -0.49 9.15 24.26
C LYS A 198 -0.42 10.58 24.81
N ARG A 199 0.75 11.23 24.70
CA ARG A 199 0.94 12.64 25.12
C ARG A 199 0.02 13.60 24.35
N ALA A 200 -0.08 13.44 23.03
CA ALA A 200 -0.96 14.25 22.20
C ALA A 200 -2.43 14.15 22.62
N LEU A 201 -2.94 12.93 22.88
CA LEU A 201 -4.32 12.72 23.32
C LEU A 201 -4.58 13.30 24.72
N HIS A 202 -3.60 13.24 25.63
CA HIS A 202 -3.71 13.90 26.93
C HIS A 202 -3.77 15.42 26.81
N LEU A 203 -2.97 16.03 25.92
CA LEU A 203 -3.03 17.46 25.64
C LEU A 203 -4.36 17.88 24.98
N ILE A 204 -4.88 17.07 24.05
CA ILE A 204 -6.21 17.29 23.48
C ILE A 204 -7.27 17.28 24.58
N ARG A 205 -7.21 16.31 25.48
CA ARG A 205 -8.14 16.20 26.60
C ARG A 205 -8.05 17.43 27.51
N SER A 206 -6.85 17.84 27.92
CA SER A 206 -6.66 18.98 28.83
C SER A 206 -7.06 20.31 28.20
N SER A 207 -7.01 20.43 26.86
CA SER A 207 -7.41 21.66 26.17
C SER A 207 -8.85 22.09 26.42
N ILE A 208 -9.73 21.17 26.83
CA ILE A 208 -11.14 21.47 27.12
C ILE A 208 -11.30 22.10 28.50
N ASP A 209 -10.36 21.84 29.41
CA ASP A 209 -10.34 22.39 30.76
C ASP A 209 -9.69 23.79 30.79
N GLU A 210 -9.09 24.23 29.67
CA GLU A 210 -8.47 25.56 29.53
C GLU A 210 -9.54 26.66 29.49
N SER A 211 -9.39 27.66 30.37
CA SER A 211 -10.35 28.77 30.49
C SER A 211 -10.21 29.81 29.38
N ASP A 212 -9.01 29.99 28.84
CA ASP A 212 -8.73 30.98 27.79
C ASP A 212 -8.71 30.34 26.40
N GLU A 213 -9.39 30.97 25.45
CA GLU A 213 -9.46 30.49 24.06
C GLU A 213 -8.10 30.48 23.37
N SER A 214 -7.23 31.45 23.67
CA SER A 214 -5.89 31.50 23.08
C SER A 214 -5.03 30.34 23.61
N GLN A 215 -5.04 30.10 24.92
CA GLN A 215 -4.34 28.96 25.54
C GLN A 215 -4.87 27.61 25.07
N ARG A 216 -6.19 27.46 24.91
CA ARG A 216 -6.79 26.26 24.32
C ARG A 216 -6.23 25.98 22.93
N ILE A 217 -6.17 26.99 22.07
CA ILE A 217 -5.64 26.84 20.70
C ILE A 217 -4.14 26.49 20.73
N ILE A 218 -3.36 27.09 21.62
CA ILE A 218 -1.92 26.78 21.79
C ILE A 218 -1.74 25.32 22.24
N THR A 219 -2.54 24.85 23.20
CA THR A 219 -2.50 23.47 23.69
C THR A 219 -2.88 22.47 22.60
N LEU A 220 -3.92 22.78 21.81
CA LEU A 220 -4.32 21.98 20.65
C LEU A 220 -3.23 21.93 19.57
N ASN A 221 -2.56 23.05 19.30
CA ASN A 221 -1.40 23.08 18.39
C ASN A 221 -0.28 22.19 18.92
N LYS A 222 0.04 22.33 20.22
CA LYS A 222 1.09 21.54 20.86
C LYS A 222 0.80 20.04 20.81
N ALA A 223 -0.46 19.65 20.99
CA ALA A 223 -0.88 18.26 20.88
C ALA A 223 -0.60 17.68 19.49
N LEU A 224 -0.91 18.45 18.44
CA LEU A 224 -0.63 18.06 17.06
C LEU A 224 0.88 17.95 16.83
N ASP A 225 1.65 18.98 17.20
CA ASP A 225 3.12 19.01 17.05
C ASP A 225 3.78 17.77 17.68
N VAL A 226 3.36 17.39 18.88
CA VAL A 226 3.86 16.19 19.58
C VAL A 226 3.56 14.91 18.79
N GLY A 227 2.38 14.80 18.20
CA GLY A 227 2.03 13.65 17.35
C GLY A 227 2.80 13.60 16.03
N LEU A 228 3.06 14.77 15.43
CA LEU A 228 3.86 14.89 14.21
C LEU A 228 5.33 14.56 14.46
N GLU A 229 5.88 15.00 15.58
CA GLU A 229 7.25 14.65 15.97
C GLU A 229 7.38 13.14 16.14
N GLY A 230 6.40 12.48 16.78
CA GLY A 230 6.40 11.02 16.87
C GLY A 230 6.39 10.31 15.52
N THR A 231 5.71 10.87 14.52
CA THR A 231 5.71 10.31 13.16
C THR A 231 7.06 10.53 12.46
N ARG A 232 7.67 11.70 12.68
CA ARG A 232 9.00 12.02 12.19
C ARG A 232 10.06 11.11 12.79
N ASP A 233 10.00 10.85 14.10
CA ASP A 233 10.90 9.93 14.80
C ASP A 233 10.79 8.51 14.25
N LEU A 234 9.57 7.99 14.06
CA LEU A 234 9.33 6.68 13.47
C LEU A 234 9.93 6.55 12.06
N MET A 235 9.86 7.62 11.27
CA MET A 235 10.41 7.65 9.91
C MET A 235 11.94 7.75 9.91
N HIS A 236 12.53 8.51 10.83
CA HIS A 236 13.99 8.56 11.00
C HIS A 236 14.53 7.20 11.45
N GLU A 237 13.90 6.60 12.46
CA GLU A 237 14.27 5.26 12.94
C GLU A 237 14.15 4.22 11.83
N TYR A 238 13.09 4.28 11.01
CA TYR A 238 12.95 3.42 9.85
C TYR A 238 14.06 3.66 8.81
N ALA A 239 14.36 4.92 8.48
CA ALA A 239 15.42 5.25 7.53
C ALA A 239 16.80 4.79 8.00
N GLU A 240 17.12 4.95 9.28
CA GLU A 240 18.36 4.44 9.87
C GLU A 240 18.42 2.91 9.80
N LYS A 241 17.33 2.23 10.17
CA LYS A 241 17.22 0.76 10.08
C LYS A 241 17.28 0.24 8.65
N LEU A 242 17.00 1.04 7.63
CA LEU A 242 17.08 0.65 6.23
C LEU A 242 18.53 0.52 5.71
N HIS A 243 19.51 1.12 6.39
CA HIS A 243 20.89 1.09 5.93
C HIS A 243 21.45 -0.34 5.82
N GLN A 244 21.33 -1.14 6.87
CA GLN A 244 21.86 -2.51 6.88
C GLN A 244 21.15 -3.43 5.85
N PRO A 245 19.80 -3.47 5.77
CA PRO A 245 19.13 -4.25 4.75
C PRO A 245 19.49 -3.83 3.32
N THR A 246 19.73 -2.54 3.10
CA THR A 246 20.18 -2.01 1.82
C THR A 246 21.55 -2.55 1.43
N LEU A 247 22.51 -2.59 2.36
CA LEU A 247 23.83 -3.21 2.14
C LEU A 247 23.71 -4.72 1.85
N VAL A 248 22.79 -5.42 2.50
CA VAL A 248 22.52 -6.84 2.23
C VAL A 248 21.96 -7.03 0.81
N ILE A 249 21.01 -6.19 0.38
CA ILE A 249 20.47 -6.21 -0.99
C ILE A 249 21.59 -5.94 -2.00
N TYR A 250 22.47 -4.97 -1.73
CA TYR A 250 23.61 -4.69 -2.59
C TYR A 250 24.58 -5.87 -2.68
N SER A 251 24.95 -6.45 -1.54
CA SER A 251 25.90 -7.55 -1.47
C SER A 251 25.37 -8.81 -2.15
N ILE A 252 24.14 -9.22 -1.84
CA ILE A 252 23.53 -10.43 -2.37
C ILE A 252 22.99 -10.22 -3.79
N GLY A 253 22.43 -9.06 -4.09
CA GLY A 253 21.79 -8.79 -5.36
C GLY A 253 22.73 -8.32 -6.47
N ILE A 254 23.89 -7.76 -6.12
CA ILE A 254 24.85 -7.21 -7.09
C ILE A 254 26.23 -7.84 -6.92
N MET A 255 26.86 -7.71 -5.75
CA MET A 255 28.28 -8.09 -5.58
C MET A 255 28.53 -9.60 -5.74
N ILE A 256 27.78 -10.44 -5.01
CA ILE A 256 27.90 -11.91 -5.08
C ILE A 256 27.66 -12.42 -6.50
N PRO A 257 26.55 -12.01 -7.18
CA PRO A 257 26.30 -12.31 -8.58
C PRO A 257 27.47 -12.00 -9.50
N LEU A 258 27.99 -10.77 -9.41
CA LEU A 258 29.09 -10.30 -10.22
C LEU A 258 30.37 -11.09 -9.95
N ALA A 259 30.68 -11.37 -8.69
CA ALA A 259 31.86 -12.15 -8.29
C ALA A 259 31.80 -13.59 -8.82
N ILE A 260 30.64 -14.26 -8.70
CA ILE A 260 30.48 -15.63 -9.21
C ILE A 260 30.60 -15.67 -10.74
N ILE A 261 30.03 -14.71 -11.47
CA ILE A 261 30.18 -14.62 -12.93
C ILE A 261 31.66 -14.37 -13.31
N ALA A 262 32.34 -13.47 -12.60
CA ALA A 262 33.75 -13.19 -12.83
C ALA A 262 34.66 -14.40 -12.52
N MET A 263 34.27 -15.25 -11.55
CA MET A 263 34.99 -16.48 -11.20
C MET A 263 34.68 -17.66 -12.13
N LEU A 264 33.62 -17.57 -12.96
CA LEU A 264 33.20 -18.67 -13.84
C LEU A 264 34.33 -19.21 -14.74
N PRO A 265 35.17 -18.38 -15.39
CA PRO A 265 36.30 -18.86 -16.19
C PRO A 265 37.34 -19.61 -15.34
N ALA A 266 37.61 -19.15 -14.13
CA ALA A 266 38.56 -19.77 -13.21
C ALA A 266 38.04 -21.11 -12.67
N ALA A 267 36.74 -21.23 -12.41
CA ALA A 267 36.10 -22.49 -12.02
C ALA A 267 36.26 -23.55 -13.13
N GLY A 268 36.16 -23.13 -14.40
CA GLY A 268 36.40 -24.01 -15.55
C GLY A 268 37.82 -24.61 -15.59
N LEU A 269 38.84 -23.89 -15.10
CA LEU A 269 40.23 -24.37 -15.05
C LEU A 269 40.43 -25.50 -14.03
N ILE A 270 39.63 -25.54 -12.98
CA ILE A 270 39.66 -26.58 -11.93
C ILE A 270 38.80 -27.79 -12.32
N GLY A 271 38.15 -27.75 -13.49
CA GLY A 271 37.28 -28.81 -13.99
C GLY A 271 35.83 -28.72 -13.50
N LEU A 272 35.44 -27.65 -12.81
CA LEU A 272 34.03 -27.37 -12.47
C LEU A 272 33.30 -26.84 -13.71
N GLN A 273 32.55 -27.71 -14.38
CA GLN A 273 31.71 -27.33 -15.51
C GLN A 273 30.34 -26.86 -15.01
N ILE A 274 30.23 -25.57 -14.70
CA ILE A 274 28.93 -24.97 -14.35
C ILE A 274 28.05 -24.95 -15.60
N THR A 275 26.90 -25.64 -15.54
CA THR A 275 25.98 -25.70 -16.68
C THR A 275 25.15 -24.43 -16.79
N ILE A 276 24.72 -24.08 -18.01
CA ILE A 276 23.84 -22.92 -18.28
C ILE A 276 22.55 -23.01 -17.43
N PHE A 277 22.03 -24.21 -17.22
CA PHE A 277 20.85 -24.44 -16.39
C PHE A 277 21.06 -24.06 -14.91
N GLN A 278 22.25 -24.32 -14.35
CA GLN A 278 22.57 -23.94 -12.97
C GLN A 278 22.62 -22.41 -12.84
N ILE A 279 23.20 -21.72 -13.82
CA ILE A 279 23.23 -20.25 -13.85
C ILE A 279 21.80 -19.71 -13.97
N PHE A 280 20.99 -20.25 -14.89
CA PHE A 280 19.59 -19.83 -15.06
C PHE A 280 18.78 -19.98 -13.77
N ILE A 281 18.81 -21.15 -13.11
CA ILE A 281 18.05 -21.37 -11.86
C ILE A 281 18.53 -20.43 -10.76
N LEU A 282 19.85 -20.27 -10.59
CA LEU A 282 20.41 -19.44 -9.53
C LEU A 282 20.11 -17.95 -9.72
N TYR A 283 20.32 -17.42 -10.93
CA TYR A 283 20.27 -16.00 -11.23
C TYR A 283 18.92 -15.48 -11.70
N ASP A 284 18.16 -16.27 -12.46
CA ASP A 284 16.89 -15.82 -13.03
C ASP A 284 15.69 -16.22 -12.17
N ILE A 285 15.84 -17.20 -11.27
CA ILE A 285 14.76 -17.69 -10.41
C ILE A 285 15.06 -17.44 -8.92
N LEU A 286 16.10 -18.09 -8.38
CA LEU A 286 16.34 -18.14 -6.94
C LEU A 286 16.69 -16.75 -6.39
N LEU A 287 17.64 -16.05 -7.01
CA LEU A 287 18.07 -14.74 -6.57
C LEU A 287 16.95 -13.68 -6.65
N PRO A 288 16.21 -13.51 -7.76
CA PRO A 288 15.11 -12.56 -7.83
C PRO A 288 13.99 -12.88 -6.84
N LEU A 289 13.68 -14.16 -6.63
CA LEU A 289 12.71 -14.59 -5.63
C LEU A 289 13.16 -14.22 -4.21
N PHE A 290 14.41 -14.51 -3.86
CA PHE A 290 14.98 -14.17 -2.56
C PHE A 290 14.97 -12.65 -2.33
N LEU A 291 15.48 -11.88 -3.30
CA LEU A 291 15.48 -10.41 -3.24
C LEU A 291 14.06 -9.87 -3.12
N PHE A 292 13.11 -10.39 -3.91
CA PHE A 292 11.71 -9.99 -3.85
C PHE A 292 11.11 -10.21 -2.47
N LEU A 293 11.31 -11.39 -1.87
CA LEU A 293 10.81 -11.70 -0.52
C LEU A 293 11.45 -10.81 0.54
N TYR A 294 12.75 -10.57 0.44
CA TYR A 294 13.50 -9.73 1.37
C TYR A 294 13.08 -8.26 1.29
N ILE A 295 13.04 -7.70 0.07
CA ILE A 295 12.57 -6.33 -0.20
C ILE A 295 11.12 -6.18 0.23
N ARG A 296 10.26 -7.16 -0.07
CA ARG A 296 8.86 -7.14 0.36
C ARG A 296 8.75 -7.10 1.88
N LYS A 297 9.54 -7.90 2.60
CA LYS A 297 9.56 -7.91 4.07
C LYS A 297 9.94 -6.55 4.63
N ILE A 298 10.95 -5.90 4.07
CA ILE A 298 11.40 -4.55 4.47
C ILE A 298 10.31 -3.51 4.18
N LEU A 299 9.75 -3.51 2.97
CA LEU A 299 8.74 -2.54 2.55
C LEU A 299 7.42 -2.66 3.32
N MET A 300 7.09 -3.85 3.84
CA MET A 300 5.93 -4.03 4.72
C MET A 300 6.11 -3.36 6.09
N LEU A 301 7.33 -3.00 6.47
CA LEU A 301 7.63 -2.27 7.70
C LEU A 301 7.77 -0.76 7.46
N ARG A 302 7.54 -0.28 6.23
CA ARG A 302 7.57 1.15 5.92
C ARG A 302 6.40 1.84 6.63
N PRO A 303 6.65 2.84 7.50
CA PRO A 303 5.59 3.70 8.00
C PRO A 303 4.97 4.42 6.80
N ALA A 304 3.66 4.28 6.62
CA ALA A 304 2.94 4.95 5.55
C ALA A 304 2.21 6.15 6.15
N THR A 305 2.75 7.35 5.97
CA THR A 305 2.00 8.59 6.19
C THR A 305 1.16 8.85 4.95
N PHE A 306 -0.15 9.01 5.13
CA PHE A 306 -1.13 9.31 4.08
C PHE A 306 -1.32 8.16 3.08
N ASN A 307 -2.37 7.37 3.33
CA ASN A 307 -2.70 6.26 2.47
C ASN A 307 -3.13 6.75 1.08
N PRO A 308 -2.65 6.12 0.00
CA PRO A 308 -3.10 6.51 -1.32
C PRO A 308 -4.62 6.31 -1.40
N PRO A 309 -5.34 7.26 -2.01
CA PRO A 309 -6.79 7.25 -2.05
C PRO A 309 -7.30 5.98 -2.74
N SER A 310 -8.30 5.35 -2.14
CA SER A 310 -8.95 4.17 -2.71
C SER A 310 -9.97 4.60 -3.77
N ILE A 311 -9.59 4.45 -5.05
CA ILE A 311 -10.46 4.81 -6.17
C ILE A 311 -11.43 3.66 -6.47
N PRO A 312 -12.75 3.86 -6.38
CA PRO A 312 -13.73 2.82 -6.70
C PRO A 312 -13.73 2.50 -8.18
N THR A 313 -14.03 1.24 -8.51
CA THR A 313 -14.09 0.74 -9.89
C THR A 313 -15.22 1.37 -10.72
N ASN A 314 -16.18 2.04 -10.09
CA ASN A 314 -17.31 2.70 -10.74
C ASN A 314 -17.01 4.15 -11.20
N HIS A 315 -15.77 4.61 -11.08
CA HIS A 315 -15.38 5.94 -11.59
C HIS A 315 -15.63 6.03 -13.11
N PRO A 316 -16.17 7.15 -13.63
CA PRO A 316 -16.54 7.31 -15.04
C PRO A 316 -15.39 6.99 -16.01
N ASP A 317 -14.16 7.40 -15.68
CA ASP A 317 -12.98 7.12 -16.51
C ASP A 317 -12.52 5.66 -16.45
N LEU A 318 -12.89 4.94 -15.39
CA LEU A 318 -12.54 3.51 -15.22
C LEU A 318 -13.63 2.60 -15.78
N LYS A 319 -14.89 3.03 -15.80
CA LYS A 319 -16.03 2.24 -16.32
C LYS A 319 -15.88 1.92 -17.81
N LYS A 320 -15.18 2.78 -18.56
CA LYS A 320 -14.87 2.56 -19.98
C LYS A 320 -13.88 1.42 -20.20
N ILE A 321 -13.12 1.04 -19.18
CA ILE A 321 -12.03 0.05 -19.28
C ILE A 321 -12.56 -1.33 -18.94
N ASN A 322 -12.77 -2.16 -19.96
CA ASN A 322 -13.14 -3.55 -19.74
C ASN A 322 -11.87 -4.40 -19.56
N ARG A 323 -11.55 -4.75 -18.30
CA ARG A 323 -10.36 -5.54 -17.93
C ARG A 323 -10.27 -6.87 -18.68
N LYS A 324 -11.39 -7.55 -18.92
CA LYS A 324 -11.41 -8.84 -19.65
C LYS A 324 -11.05 -8.66 -21.12
N LYS A 325 -11.56 -7.60 -21.76
CA LYS A 325 -11.24 -7.29 -23.16
C LYS A 325 -9.75 -7.00 -23.34
N HIS A 326 -9.17 -6.15 -22.49
CA HIS A 326 -7.74 -5.85 -22.56
C HIS A 326 -6.86 -7.06 -22.24
N PHE A 327 -7.31 -7.97 -21.36
CA PHE A 327 -6.62 -9.23 -21.13
C PHE A 327 -6.60 -10.11 -22.38
N ILE A 328 -7.72 -10.26 -23.08
CA ILE A 328 -7.79 -11.05 -24.33
C ILE A 328 -6.88 -10.43 -25.41
N ILE A 329 -6.92 -9.10 -25.57
CA ILE A 329 -6.06 -8.42 -26.55
C ILE A 329 -4.58 -8.58 -26.18
N ALA A 330 -4.21 -8.47 -24.90
CA ALA A 330 -2.85 -8.68 -24.44
C ALA A 330 -2.34 -10.08 -24.79
N VAL A 331 -3.15 -11.11 -24.48
CA VAL A 331 -2.84 -12.50 -24.81
C VAL A 331 -2.71 -12.69 -26.32
N PHE A 332 -3.59 -12.09 -27.12
CA PHE A 332 -3.53 -12.19 -28.58
C PHE A 332 -2.26 -11.55 -29.16
N ILE A 333 -1.86 -10.37 -28.67
CA ILE A 333 -0.60 -9.71 -29.03
C ILE A 333 0.60 -10.60 -28.65
N GLY A 334 0.57 -11.18 -27.45
CA GLY A 334 1.61 -12.09 -26.97
C GLY A 334 1.74 -13.35 -27.82
N ILE A 335 0.60 -13.97 -28.21
CA ILE A 335 0.57 -15.15 -29.07
C ILE A 335 1.09 -14.83 -30.46
N ILE A 336 0.65 -13.73 -31.08
CA ILE A 336 1.14 -13.33 -32.42
C ILE A 336 2.65 -13.11 -32.40
N CYS A 337 3.16 -12.43 -31.38
CA CYS A 337 4.58 -12.13 -31.27
C CYS A 337 5.43 -13.38 -30.97
N SER A 338 4.90 -14.32 -30.18
CA SER A 338 5.59 -15.57 -29.82
C SER A 338 5.44 -16.71 -30.84
N ALA A 339 4.42 -16.67 -31.72
CA ALA A 339 4.14 -17.72 -32.69
C ALA A 339 5.33 -18.08 -33.60
N PRO A 340 6.12 -17.13 -34.15
CA PRO A 340 7.31 -17.47 -34.94
C PRO A 340 8.37 -18.21 -34.12
N GLY A 341 8.56 -17.83 -32.86
CA GLY A 341 9.48 -18.52 -31.94
C GLY A 341 9.02 -19.93 -31.60
N PHE A 342 7.73 -20.10 -31.30
CA PHE A 342 7.15 -21.41 -31.00
C PHE A 342 7.15 -22.35 -32.21
N LEU A 343 6.83 -21.83 -33.40
CA LEU A 343 6.78 -22.62 -34.64
C LEU A 343 8.17 -23.07 -35.10
N SER A 344 9.20 -22.24 -34.90
CA SER A 344 10.59 -22.62 -35.16
C SER A 344 11.11 -23.72 -34.22
N LEU A 345 10.61 -23.78 -32.97
CA LEU A 345 10.94 -24.84 -32.01
C LEU A 345 10.25 -26.18 -32.36
N LEU A 346 9.00 -26.14 -32.83
CA LEU A 346 8.19 -27.34 -33.14
C LEU A 346 8.55 -28.00 -34.47
N LEU A 347 8.85 -27.22 -35.51
CA LEU A 347 9.18 -27.73 -36.85
C LEU A 347 10.50 -27.15 -37.37
N PRO A 348 11.66 -27.62 -36.85
CA PRO A 348 12.96 -27.10 -37.25
C PRO A 348 13.23 -27.26 -38.75
N SER A 349 12.81 -28.38 -39.34
CA SER A 349 13.05 -28.75 -40.74
C SER A 349 12.20 -27.97 -41.75
N PHE A 350 10.97 -27.59 -41.38
CA PHE A 350 10.06 -26.84 -42.27
C PHE A 350 10.46 -25.36 -42.36
N PHE A 351 10.92 -24.81 -41.24
CA PHE A 351 11.23 -23.39 -41.10
C PHE A 351 12.56 -23.00 -41.78
N LEU A 352 13.55 -23.90 -41.73
CA LEU A 352 14.88 -23.69 -42.32
C LEU A 352 14.89 -23.75 -43.85
N LEU A 353 13.89 -24.41 -44.48
CA LEU A 353 13.88 -24.71 -45.91
C LEU A 353 13.12 -23.71 -46.82
N LYS A 354 12.25 -22.83 -46.30
CA LYS A 354 11.24 -22.18 -47.18
C LYS A 354 11.13 -20.66 -47.14
N SER A 355 11.73 -19.96 -46.17
CA SER A 355 11.62 -18.48 -46.09
C SER A 355 12.98 -17.81 -45.90
N SER A 356 13.44 -17.14 -46.96
CA SER A 356 14.69 -16.35 -46.98
C SER A 356 14.75 -15.24 -45.92
N PHE A 357 13.59 -14.67 -45.54
CA PHE A 357 13.51 -13.57 -44.57
C PHE A 357 13.67 -14.05 -43.11
N LEU A 358 13.08 -15.19 -42.75
CA LEU A 358 13.14 -15.69 -41.37
C LEU A 358 14.45 -16.43 -41.06
N SER A 359 15.10 -17.03 -42.06
CA SER A 359 16.45 -17.57 -41.92
C SER A 359 17.47 -16.45 -41.69
N GLN A 360 17.36 -15.32 -42.41
CA GLN A 360 18.17 -14.13 -42.17
C GLN A 360 17.92 -13.52 -40.79
N LEU A 361 16.66 -13.49 -40.32
CA LEU A 361 16.35 -13.03 -38.96
C LEU A 361 16.90 -13.96 -37.87
N HIS A 362 16.96 -15.27 -38.10
CA HIS A 362 17.54 -16.23 -37.15
C HIS A 362 19.04 -16.01 -36.94
N GLU A 363 19.78 -15.63 -37.99
CA GLU A 363 21.21 -15.30 -37.89
C GLU A 363 21.47 -14.02 -37.07
N ILE A 364 20.49 -13.10 -37.02
CA ILE A 364 20.61 -11.83 -36.31
C ILE A 364 20.03 -11.92 -34.88
N ILE A 365 18.91 -12.63 -34.70
CA ILE A 365 18.21 -12.80 -33.42
C ILE A 365 17.72 -14.25 -33.30
N PRO A 366 18.13 -15.00 -32.25
CA PRO A 366 17.60 -16.34 -32.05
C PRO A 366 16.08 -16.27 -31.84
N LEU A 367 15.33 -16.90 -32.74
CA LEU A 367 13.87 -16.83 -32.76
C LEU A 367 13.19 -17.29 -31.46
N SER A 368 13.87 -18.09 -30.64
CA SER A 368 13.42 -18.48 -29.30
C SER A 368 13.21 -17.26 -28.37
N LEU A 369 13.95 -16.17 -28.55
CA LEU A 369 13.77 -14.92 -27.78
C LEU A 369 12.41 -14.25 -28.04
N LEU A 370 11.79 -14.49 -29.20
CA LEU A 370 10.47 -13.94 -29.51
C LEU A 370 9.38 -14.46 -28.56
N ILE A 371 9.59 -15.64 -27.96
CA ILE A 371 8.68 -16.16 -26.93
C ILE A 371 8.72 -15.26 -25.70
N ILE A 372 9.91 -14.92 -25.21
CA ILE A 372 10.12 -14.05 -24.05
C ILE A 372 9.57 -12.64 -24.33
N TRP A 373 9.82 -12.12 -25.54
CA TRP A 373 9.31 -10.82 -25.97
C TRP A 373 7.78 -10.80 -26.08
N GLY A 374 7.17 -11.87 -26.57
CA GLY A 374 5.71 -12.01 -26.61
C GLY A 374 5.07 -11.96 -25.22
N PHE A 375 5.65 -12.68 -24.24
CA PHE A 375 5.20 -12.61 -22.85
C PHE A 375 5.38 -11.22 -22.24
N SER A 376 6.56 -10.61 -22.43
CA SER A 376 6.86 -9.26 -21.93
C SER A 376 5.92 -8.22 -22.52
N LEU A 377 5.68 -8.24 -23.83
CA LEU A 377 4.80 -7.31 -24.53
C LEU A 377 3.34 -7.46 -24.11
N SER A 378 2.86 -8.70 -23.95
CA SER A 378 1.53 -8.99 -23.41
C SER A 378 1.35 -8.38 -22.02
N PHE A 379 2.30 -8.64 -21.11
CA PHE A 379 2.26 -8.12 -19.76
C PHE A 379 2.32 -6.59 -19.74
N ALA A 380 3.24 -5.98 -20.50
CA ALA A 380 3.40 -4.53 -20.60
C ALA A 380 2.14 -3.85 -21.14
N TYR A 381 1.55 -4.39 -22.21
CA TYR A 381 0.31 -3.85 -22.79
C TYR A 381 -0.85 -3.93 -21.79
N TYR A 382 -1.04 -5.08 -21.13
CA TYR A 382 -2.09 -5.27 -20.13
C TYR A 382 -1.91 -4.28 -18.96
N ALA A 383 -0.69 -4.21 -18.43
CA ALA A 383 -0.39 -3.36 -17.29
C ALA A 383 -0.59 -1.88 -17.62
N TYR A 384 -0.12 -1.43 -18.79
CA TYR A 384 -0.29 -0.05 -19.24
C TYR A 384 -1.77 0.31 -19.40
N MET A 385 -2.53 -0.48 -20.17
CA MET A 385 -3.93 -0.15 -20.47
C MET A 385 -4.84 -0.18 -19.23
N VAL A 386 -4.59 -1.10 -18.29
CA VAL A 386 -5.45 -1.25 -17.10
C VAL A 386 -5.07 -0.28 -15.97
N TYR A 387 -3.78 -0.08 -15.71
CA TYR A 387 -3.33 0.66 -14.53
C TYR A 387 -2.97 2.12 -14.80
N HIS A 388 -2.64 2.50 -16.04
CA HIS A 388 -2.31 3.90 -16.36
C HIS A 388 -3.46 4.88 -16.03
N PRO A 389 -4.74 4.59 -16.34
CA PRO A 389 -5.84 5.51 -16.01
C PRO A 389 -6.07 5.66 -14.51
N VAL A 390 -5.93 4.56 -13.75
CA VAL A 390 -6.00 4.59 -12.28
C VAL A 390 -4.88 5.46 -11.71
N LYS A 391 -3.67 5.32 -12.25
CA LYS A 391 -2.52 6.15 -11.87
C LYS A 391 -2.79 7.62 -12.15
N LYS A 392 -3.29 7.97 -13.34
CA LYS A 392 -3.60 9.36 -13.71
C LYS A 392 -4.58 10.02 -12.72
N ILE A 393 -5.65 9.33 -12.33
CA ILE A 393 -6.61 9.84 -11.34
C ILE A 393 -5.92 10.03 -9.98
N ARG A 394 -5.11 9.07 -9.55
CA ARG A 394 -4.38 9.16 -8.28
C ARG A 394 -3.39 10.32 -8.26
N ASP A 395 -2.66 10.51 -9.36
CA ASP A 395 -1.67 11.59 -9.49
C ASP A 395 -2.38 12.95 -9.44
N SER A 396 -3.53 13.11 -10.10
CA SER A 396 -4.36 14.33 -10.01
C SER A 396 -4.91 14.57 -8.60
N ILE A 397 -5.37 13.52 -7.89
CA ILE A 397 -5.80 13.67 -6.49
C ILE A 397 -4.64 14.09 -5.59
N LYS A 398 -3.45 13.51 -5.78
CA LYS A 398 -2.25 13.89 -5.04
C LYS A 398 -1.84 15.34 -5.31
N GLN A 399 -2.00 15.78 -6.55
CA GLN A 399 -1.73 17.16 -6.93
C GLN A 399 -2.75 18.13 -6.30
N MET A 400 -4.05 17.83 -6.39
CA MET A 400 -5.09 18.58 -5.67
C MET A 400 -4.80 18.66 -4.18
N GLU A 401 -4.38 17.56 -3.56
CA GLU A 401 -3.98 17.54 -2.16
C GLU A 401 -2.79 18.47 -1.88
N THR A 402 -1.80 18.51 -2.76
CA THR A 402 -0.65 19.41 -2.60
C THR A 402 -1.09 20.88 -2.65
N GLU A 403 -1.95 21.21 -3.60
CA GLU A 403 -2.47 22.56 -3.85
C GLU A 403 -3.53 23.01 -2.83
N PHE A 404 -4.12 22.07 -2.07
CA PHE A 404 -5.28 22.32 -1.22
C PHE A 404 -5.00 23.27 -0.06
N SER A 405 -3.79 23.25 0.52
CA SER A 405 -3.42 24.19 1.59
C SER A 405 -3.50 25.64 1.11
N ASP A 406 -2.95 25.92 -0.06
CA ASP A 406 -2.96 27.27 -0.63
C ASP A 406 -4.39 27.70 -1.01
N ALA A 407 -5.20 26.77 -1.55
CA ALA A 407 -6.61 27.01 -1.85
C ALA A 407 -7.41 27.39 -0.60
N LEU A 408 -7.25 26.64 0.49
CA LEU A 408 -7.91 26.92 1.77
C LEU A 408 -7.46 28.25 2.37
N TYR A 409 -6.19 28.60 2.26
CA TYR A 409 -5.68 29.88 2.74
C TYR A 409 -6.34 31.06 2.01
N ILE A 410 -6.38 31.01 0.66
CA ILE A 410 -7.01 32.05 -0.17
C ILE A 410 -8.50 32.16 0.13
N MET A 411 -9.18 31.01 0.19
CA MET A 411 -10.61 30.93 0.49
C MET A 411 -10.92 31.47 1.88
N GLY A 412 -10.20 31.00 2.90
CA GLY A 412 -10.36 31.42 4.29
C GLY A 412 -10.15 32.93 4.44
N LYS A 413 -9.16 33.51 3.75
CA LYS A 413 -8.93 34.96 3.75
C LYS A 413 -10.12 35.73 3.19
N ARG A 414 -10.72 35.30 2.08
CA ARG A 414 -11.92 35.97 1.53
C ARG A 414 -13.13 35.89 2.44
N ILE A 415 -13.31 34.75 3.10
CA ILE A 415 -14.39 34.58 4.09
C ILE A 415 -14.15 35.47 5.33
N SER A 416 -12.87 35.69 5.72
CA SER A 416 -12.51 36.61 6.80
C SER A 416 -12.80 38.07 6.47
N GLU A 417 -12.76 38.43 5.19
CA GLU A 417 -13.16 39.74 4.65
C GLU A 417 -14.68 39.85 4.44
N GLU A 418 -15.46 39.00 5.12
CA GLU A 418 -16.93 38.96 5.08
C GLU A 418 -17.54 38.66 3.69
N LYS A 419 -16.74 38.16 2.75
CA LYS A 419 -17.26 37.73 1.44
C LYS A 419 -18.08 36.46 1.56
N SER A 420 -19.09 36.32 0.70
CA SER A 420 -19.94 35.12 0.69
C SER A 420 -19.11 33.86 0.36
N PRO A 421 -19.54 32.66 0.79
CA PRO A 421 -18.88 31.42 0.40
C PRO A 421 -18.79 31.25 -1.12
N GLU A 422 -19.83 31.65 -1.85
CA GLU A 422 -19.88 31.63 -3.32
C GLU A 422 -18.79 32.50 -3.94
N GLU A 423 -18.69 33.77 -3.52
CA GLU A 423 -17.64 34.69 -4.00
C GLU A 423 -16.25 34.14 -3.66
N SER A 424 -16.10 33.53 -2.49
CA SER A 424 -14.84 32.95 -2.03
C SER A 424 -14.42 31.73 -2.86
N PHE A 425 -15.34 30.83 -3.20
CA PHE A 425 -15.07 29.71 -4.11
C PHE A 425 -14.71 30.20 -5.52
N HIS A 426 -15.47 31.16 -6.04
CA HIS A 426 -15.21 31.74 -7.37
C HIS A 426 -13.84 32.42 -7.41
N TYR A 427 -13.52 33.27 -6.44
CA TYR A 427 -12.25 33.97 -6.34
C TYR A 427 -11.06 33.00 -6.20
N THR A 428 -11.19 31.98 -5.36
CA THR A 428 -10.13 30.97 -5.18
C THR A 428 -9.87 30.22 -6.48
N SER A 429 -10.93 29.82 -7.19
CA SER A 429 -10.79 29.16 -8.49
C SER A 429 -10.13 30.03 -9.55
N SER A 430 -10.37 31.34 -9.53
CA SER A 430 -9.81 32.27 -10.51
C SER A 430 -8.36 32.62 -10.23
N MET A 431 -7.95 32.69 -8.96
CA MET A 431 -6.56 32.89 -8.54
C MET A 431 -5.69 31.65 -8.79
N MET A 432 -6.27 30.45 -8.69
CA MET A 432 -5.56 29.19 -8.89
C MET A 432 -5.74 28.60 -10.29
N LYS A 433 -6.08 29.42 -11.30
CA LYS A 433 -6.23 28.96 -12.69
C LYS A 433 -5.00 28.18 -13.16
N GLY A 434 -5.24 26.99 -13.73
CA GLY A 434 -4.19 26.08 -14.19
C GLY A 434 -3.82 24.98 -13.18
N SER A 435 -4.29 25.08 -11.93
CA SER A 435 -4.19 24.00 -10.94
C SER A 435 -5.32 22.98 -11.10
N ASP A 436 -5.13 21.76 -10.60
CA ASP A 436 -6.18 20.74 -10.60
C ASP A 436 -7.28 21.10 -9.58
N ILE A 437 -6.89 21.67 -8.43
CA ILE A 437 -7.83 22.05 -7.37
C ILE A 437 -8.78 23.18 -7.81
N ALA A 438 -8.37 24.05 -8.73
CA ALA A 438 -9.24 25.12 -9.23
C ALA A 438 -10.51 24.59 -9.91
N GLN A 439 -10.48 23.41 -10.52
CA GLN A 439 -11.66 22.79 -11.14
C GLN A 439 -12.71 22.40 -10.09
N LEU A 440 -12.27 21.89 -8.94
CA LEU A 440 -13.15 21.59 -7.80
C LEU A 440 -13.85 22.86 -7.32
N PHE A 441 -13.08 23.93 -7.09
CA PHE A 441 -13.60 25.19 -6.57
C PHE A 441 -14.50 25.91 -7.60
N SER A 442 -14.16 25.85 -8.89
CA SER A 442 -15.00 26.43 -9.95
C SER A 442 -16.33 25.69 -10.09
N HIS A 443 -16.32 24.36 -10.04
CA HIS A 443 -17.56 23.56 -10.04
C HIS A 443 -18.42 23.86 -8.81
N THR A 444 -17.80 24.06 -7.64
CA THR A 444 -18.51 24.45 -6.42
C THR A 444 -19.14 25.84 -6.58
N ALA A 445 -18.39 26.82 -7.09
CA ALA A 445 -18.91 28.16 -7.38
C ALA A 445 -20.04 28.14 -8.41
N TYR A 446 -19.93 27.30 -9.44
CA TYR A 446 -20.99 27.10 -10.43
C TYR A 446 -22.25 26.50 -9.80
N ASN A 447 -22.11 25.46 -8.96
CA ASN A 447 -23.25 24.85 -8.26
C ASN A 447 -23.95 25.86 -7.33
N LEU A 448 -23.20 26.73 -6.65
CA LEU A 448 -23.77 27.77 -5.80
C LEU A 448 -24.50 28.86 -6.59
N SER A 449 -23.90 29.33 -7.68
CA SER A 449 -24.42 30.46 -8.48
C SER A 449 -25.52 30.06 -9.47
N ALA A 450 -25.31 28.98 -10.23
CA ALA A 450 -26.18 28.56 -11.31
C ALA A 450 -27.30 27.62 -10.85
N ILE A 451 -27.01 26.69 -9.92
CA ILE A 451 -28.00 25.74 -9.38
C ILE A 451 -28.71 26.32 -8.15
N GLN A 452 -28.18 27.39 -7.55
CA GLN A 452 -28.73 28.06 -6.36
C GLN A 452 -28.95 27.12 -5.18
N THR A 453 -27.99 26.22 -4.96
CA THR A 453 -28.03 25.24 -3.88
C THR A 453 -27.24 25.71 -2.65
N ASN A 454 -27.32 24.98 -1.54
CA ASN A 454 -26.53 25.27 -0.34
C ASN A 454 -25.08 24.74 -0.48
N VAL A 455 -24.17 25.23 0.36
CA VAL A 455 -22.74 24.83 0.32
C VAL A 455 -22.54 23.33 0.53
N TYR A 456 -23.38 22.68 1.35
CA TYR A 456 -23.29 21.24 1.58
C TYR A 456 -23.59 20.46 0.30
N ASP A 457 -24.71 20.74 -0.36
CA ASP A 457 -25.15 20.04 -1.56
C ASP A 457 -24.27 20.38 -2.77
N ALA A 458 -23.78 21.62 -2.87
CA ALA A 458 -22.83 22.04 -3.90
C ALA A 458 -21.54 21.19 -3.90
N LEU A 459 -21.10 20.75 -2.71
CA LEU A 459 -19.91 19.94 -2.51
C LEU A 459 -20.21 18.43 -2.55
N PHE A 460 -21.21 17.98 -1.78
CA PHE A 460 -21.39 16.56 -1.43
C PHE A 460 -22.58 15.87 -2.11
N SER A 461 -23.36 16.56 -2.92
CA SER A 461 -24.48 15.93 -3.65
C SER A 461 -23.99 14.77 -4.51
N LYS A 462 -24.68 13.62 -4.43
CA LYS A 462 -24.38 12.44 -5.24
C LYS A 462 -24.61 12.69 -6.74
N GLU A 463 -25.47 13.64 -7.08
CA GLU A 463 -25.84 13.92 -8.47
C GLU A 463 -24.86 14.90 -9.11
N TYR A 464 -24.66 16.06 -8.49
CA TYR A 464 -23.94 17.20 -9.06
C TYR A 464 -22.80 17.77 -8.17
N GLY A 465 -22.55 17.20 -6.98
CA GLY A 465 -21.56 17.72 -6.04
C GLY A 465 -20.15 17.73 -6.64
N SER A 466 -19.39 18.79 -6.39
CA SER A 466 -18.03 18.95 -6.92
C SER A 466 -17.05 17.88 -6.41
N LEU A 467 -17.29 17.31 -5.23
CA LEU A 467 -16.45 16.25 -4.64
C LEU A 467 -16.81 14.83 -5.09
N LYS A 468 -17.85 14.67 -5.94
CA LYS A 468 -18.36 13.35 -6.34
C LYS A 468 -17.29 12.40 -6.88
N TYR A 469 -16.29 12.92 -7.60
CA TYR A 469 -15.20 12.13 -8.20
C TYR A 469 -13.83 12.39 -7.54
N ILE A 470 -13.83 13.02 -6.36
CA ILE A 470 -12.61 13.39 -5.64
C ILE A 470 -12.49 12.51 -4.41
N TYR A 471 -11.67 11.47 -4.54
CA TYR A 471 -11.52 10.43 -3.51
C TYR A 471 -10.42 10.76 -2.49
N SER A 472 -10.34 12.00 -2.03
CA SER A 472 -9.43 12.40 -0.95
C SER A 472 -10.21 12.55 0.35
N ASP A 473 -9.96 11.67 1.31
CA ASP A 473 -10.57 11.74 2.65
C ASP A 473 -10.23 13.08 3.32
N ARG A 474 -9.01 13.58 3.11
CA ARG A 474 -8.54 14.87 3.65
C ARG A 474 -9.33 16.05 3.08
N ILE A 475 -9.46 16.14 1.76
CA ILE A 475 -10.24 17.22 1.13
C ILE A 475 -11.70 17.16 1.58
N HIS A 476 -12.29 15.95 1.59
CA HIS A 476 -13.67 15.72 2.04
C HIS A 476 -13.90 16.17 3.49
N SER A 477 -13.04 15.73 4.41
CA SER A 477 -13.16 15.99 5.85
C SER A 477 -13.05 17.47 6.15
N ILE A 478 -12.09 18.16 5.53
CA ILE A 478 -11.84 19.58 5.79
C ILE A 478 -12.96 20.45 5.22
N LEU A 479 -13.44 20.15 4.01
CA LEU A 479 -14.60 20.84 3.45
C LEU A 479 -15.89 20.54 4.22
N ARG A 480 -16.00 19.36 4.85
CA ARG A 480 -17.13 19.05 5.73
C ARG A 480 -17.08 19.86 7.03
N LEU A 481 -15.91 19.96 7.66
CA LEU A 481 -15.68 20.84 8.82
C LEU A 481 -16.02 22.29 8.49
N PHE A 482 -15.61 22.73 7.30
CA PHE A 482 -15.92 24.06 6.81
C PHE A 482 -17.44 24.29 6.74
N VAL A 483 -18.18 23.37 6.13
CA VAL A 483 -19.64 23.48 6.00
C VAL A 483 -20.35 23.43 7.36
N GLU A 484 -19.91 22.53 8.26
CA GLU A 484 -20.44 22.49 9.64
C GLU A 484 -20.13 23.76 10.42
N GLY A 485 -18.94 24.30 10.19
CA GLY A 485 -18.47 25.53 10.80
C GLY A 485 -19.28 26.74 10.35
N ILE A 486 -19.48 26.92 9.03
CA ILE A 486 -20.21 28.09 8.49
C ILE A 486 -21.59 28.23 9.10
N LYS A 487 -22.27 27.10 9.37
CA LYS A 487 -23.59 27.09 10.02
C LYS A 487 -23.58 27.74 11.41
N LYS A 488 -22.43 27.82 12.07
CA LYS A 488 -22.25 28.43 13.39
C LYS A 488 -21.77 29.88 13.31
N SER A 489 -20.62 30.13 12.68
CA SER A 489 -20.05 31.48 12.57
C SER A 489 -19.02 31.58 11.45
N GLN A 490 -19.29 32.45 10.48
CA GLN A 490 -18.40 32.67 9.34
C GLN A 490 -17.01 33.18 9.76
N LYS A 491 -16.94 34.06 10.77
CA LYS A 491 -15.69 34.66 11.26
C LYS A 491 -14.82 33.68 12.04
N SER A 492 -15.41 32.85 12.90
CA SER A 492 -14.66 31.81 13.63
C SER A 492 -14.10 30.76 12.67
N VAL A 493 -14.87 30.46 11.61
CA VAL A 493 -14.52 29.46 10.61
C VAL A 493 -13.42 29.92 9.68
N SER A 494 -13.43 31.18 9.23
CA SER A 494 -12.35 31.71 8.39
C SER A 494 -10.99 31.67 9.10
N ILE A 495 -10.93 32.12 10.36
CA ILE A 495 -9.72 32.04 11.20
C ILE A 495 -9.27 30.59 11.35
N SER A 496 -10.22 29.68 11.57
CA SER A 496 -9.93 28.27 11.69
C SER A 496 -9.36 27.72 10.39
N ILE A 497 -10.02 27.89 9.23
CA ILE A 497 -9.55 27.43 7.92
C ILE A 497 -8.16 27.95 7.59
N ILE A 498 -7.87 29.22 7.83
CA ILE A 498 -6.54 29.78 7.55
C ILE A 498 -5.49 29.03 8.37
N LYS A 499 -5.74 28.83 9.67
CA LYS A 499 -4.86 28.01 10.51
C LYS A 499 -4.76 26.57 9.99
N LEU A 500 -5.87 25.98 9.53
CA LEU A 500 -5.88 24.64 8.92
C LEU A 500 -4.99 24.56 7.68
N ALA A 501 -4.99 25.60 6.84
CA ALA A 501 -4.13 25.69 5.67
C ALA A 501 -2.65 25.69 6.05
N ASP A 502 -2.26 26.50 7.03
CA ASP A 502 -0.89 26.52 7.56
C ASP A 502 -0.50 25.14 8.09
N HIS A 503 -1.39 24.49 8.86
CA HIS A 503 -1.15 23.15 9.37
C HIS A 503 -0.99 22.10 8.27
N LEU A 504 -1.78 22.15 7.20
CA LEU A 504 -1.62 21.24 6.07
C LEU A 504 -0.27 21.42 5.38
N LYS A 505 0.23 22.66 5.33
CA LYS A 505 1.53 22.98 4.74
C LYS A 505 2.69 22.42 5.57
N ASP A 506 2.59 22.53 6.90
CA ASP A 506 3.58 21.93 7.81
C ASP A 506 3.63 20.40 7.64
N LEU A 507 2.46 19.75 7.51
CA LEU A 507 2.39 18.30 7.25
C LEU A 507 3.08 17.90 5.94
N GLN A 508 2.86 18.66 4.87
CA GLN A 508 3.50 18.41 3.57
C GLN A 508 5.03 18.59 3.65
N GLN A 509 5.50 19.56 4.42
CA GLN A 509 6.94 19.79 4.60
C GLN A 509 7.60 18.62 5.33
N VAL A 510 6.93 18.07 6.35
CA VAL A 510 7.39 16.86 7.05
C VAL A 510 7.46 15.67 6.09
N GLU A 511 6.42 15.43 5.28
CA GLU A 511 6.42 14.36 4.27
C GLU A 511 7.57 14.52 3.27
N LYS A 512 7.79 15.74 2.76
CA LYS A 512 8.87 16.03 1.81
C LYS A 512 10.24 15.70 2.39
N LYS A 513 10.51 16.10 3.64
CA LYS A 513 11.77 15.83 4.32
C LYS A 513 12.01 14.33 4.50
N ILE A 514 10.98 13.57 4.85
CA ILE A 514 11.05 12.10 4.93
C ILE A 514 11.37 11.49 3.57
N SER A 515 10.73 11.96 2.50
CA SER A 515 10.99 11.49 1.15
C SER A 515 12.42 11.78 0.69
N GLU A 516 12.98 12.94 1.07
CA GLU A 516 14.36 13.31 0.75
C GLU A 516 15.37 12.36 1.41
N THR A 517 15.20 12.06 2.70
CA THR A 517 16.07 11.10 3.43
C THR A 517 16.02 9.70 2.81
N LEU A 518 14.83 9.21 2.44
CA LEU A 518 14.69 7.92 1.77
C LEU A 518 15.26 7.93 0.34
N SER A 519 15.14 9.05 -0.37
CA SER A 519 15.70 9.22 -1.71
C SER A 519 17.22 9.14 -1.69
N GLU A 520 17.87 9.74 -0.69
CA GLU A 520 19.32 9.67 -0.53
C GLU A 520 19.79 8.20 -0.42
N LEU A 521 19.17 7.41 0.44
CA LEU A 521 19.48 5.98 0.60
C LEU A 521 19.27 5.18 -0.69
N THR A 522 18.14 5.39 -1.37
CA THR A 522 17.83 4.65 -2.61
C THR A 522 18.67 5.10 -3.82
N SER A 523 19.15 6.35 -3.82
CA SER A 523 19.99 6.87 -4.90
C SER A 523 21.32 6.15 -5.02
N THR A 524 21.92 5.75 -3.89
CA THR A 524 23.16 4.98 -3.85
C THR A 524 23.00 3.61 -4.54
N LEU A 525 21.94 2.86 -4.19
CA LEU A 525 21.57 1.61 -4.86
C LEU A 525 21.37 1.79 -6.37
N LYS A 526 20.67 2.86 -6.77
CA LYS A 526 20.40 3.14 -8.19
C LYS A 526 21.66 3.50 -8.97
N ALA A 527 22.62 4.16 -8.33
CA ALA A 527 23.89 4.51 -8.95
C ALA A 527 24.77 3.27 -9.16
N THR A 528 24.76 2.30 -8.24
CA THR A 528 25.60 1.10 -8.35
C THR A 528 24.99 -0.03 -9.18
N GLY A 529 23.67 -0.03 -9.38
CA GLY A 529 22.98 -0.99 -10.26
C GLY A 529 22.86 -0.56 -11.73
N ARG A 530 23.30 0.64 -12.07
CA ARG A 530 23.53 1.09 -13.45
C ARG A 530 24.95 0.73 -13.85
#